data_AF-A0A431HCR7-F1
#
_entry.id   AF-A0A431HCR7-F1
#
_cell.length_a   1.000
_cell.length_b   1.000
_cell.length_c   1.000
_cell.angle_alpha   90.00
_cell.angle_beta   90.00
_cell.angle_gamma   90.00
#
_symmetry.space_group_name_H-M   'P 1'
#
loop_
_entity.id
_entity.type
_entity.pdbx_description
1 polymer ?
#
loop_
_entity_poly.entity_id
_entity_poly.type
_entity_poly.pdbx_seq_one_letter_code
_entity_poly.pdbx_strand_id
1 'polypeptide(L)' 'MEKIEIFKKDRLFIVTQNNKTSGELGYDEMLGLISSLTMPENRPCLQWMKTKEEIELQKKF' A
#
# COMPACT_ATOMS: atom_id res chain seq x y z
N MET A 1 12.84 10.14 5.57
CA MET A 1 11.52 9.49 5.43
C MET A 1 11.24 9.38 3.95
N GLU A 2 10.96 8.19 3.45
CA GLU A 2 10.74 7.96 2.02
C GLU A 2 9.41 8.57 1.59
N LYS A 3 9.32 8.98 0.32
CA LYS A 3 8.12 9.61 -0.23
C LYS A 3 6.99 8.58 -0.26
N ILE A 4 5.85 8.94 0.34
CA ILE A 4 4.60 8.18 0.24
C ILE A 4 3.66 8.99 -0.67
N GLU A 5 3.11 8.35 -1.69
CA GLU A 5 2.17 8.97 -2.62
C GLU A 5 0.82 8.26 -2.55
N ILE A 6 -0.26 9.03 -2.60
CA ILE A 6 -1.63 8.53 -2.54
C ILE A 6 -2.35 8.97 -3.80
N PHE A 7 -2.86 8.01 -4.56
CA PHE A 7 -3.68 8.25 -5.75
C PHE A 7 -5.13 7.89 -5.41
N LYS A 8 -6.06 8.84 -5.61
CA LYS A 8 -7.49 8.59 -5.48
C LYS A 8 -8.06 8.19 -6.83
N LYS A 9 -8.76 7.06 -6.88
CA LYS A 9 -9.50 6.56 -8.05
C LYS A 9 -10.94 6.28 -7.60
N ASP A 10 -11.86 7.16 -7.97
CA ASP A 10 -13.25 7.14 -7.50
C ASP A 10 -13.38 7.11 -5.96
N ARG A 11 -13.82 5.99 -5.40
CA ARG A 11 -13.96 5.76 -3.94
C ARG A 11 -12.79 4.95 -3.35
N LEU A 12 -11.80 4.62 -4.17
CA LEU A 12 -10.65 3.79 -3.82
C LEU A 12 -9.38 4.64 -3.79
N PHE A 13 -8.38 4.12 -3.09
CA PHE A 13 -7.09 4.75 -2.90
C PHE A 13 -5.98 3.77 -3.21
N ILE A 14 -4.91 4.25 -3.83
CA ILE A 14 -3.70 3.48 -4.09
C ILE A 14 -2.56 4.19 -3.41
N VAL A 15 -1.85 3.50 -2.52
CA VAL A 15 -0.66 3.99 -1.84
C VAL A 15 0.56 3.42 -2.52
N THR A 16 1.52 4.28 -2.84
CA THR A 16 2.82 3.86 -3.38
C THR A 16 3.96 4.39 -2.51
N GLN A 17 4.97 3.55 -2.32
CA GLN A 17 6.24 3.91 -1.69
C GLN A 17 7.33 3.11 -2.38
N ASN A 18 8.36 3.80 -2.88
CA ASN A 18 9.42 3.22 -3.71
C ASN A 18 8.87 2.45 -4.93
N ASN A 19 9.23 1.17 -5.06
CA ASN A 19 8.78 0.27 -6.12
C ASN A 19 7.55 -0.56 -5.75
N LYS A 20 6.91 -0.28 -4.60
CA LYS A 20 5.77 -1.03 -4.09
C LYS A 20 4.46 -0.24 -4.19
N THR A 21 3.36 -0.98 -4.34
CA THR A 21 1.99 -0.47 -4.36
C THR A 21 1.08 -1.30 -3.47
N SER A 22 0.07 -0.66 -2.87
CA SER A 22 -0.95 -1.34 -2.05
C SER A 22 -2.03 -2.06 -2.86
N GLY A 23 -2.14 -1.75 -4.15
CA GLY A 23 -3.39 -1.99 -4.89
C GLY A 23 -4.50 -1.04 -4.46
N GLU A 24 -5.75 -1.35 -4.82
CA GLU A 24 -6.92 -0.55 -4.47
C GLU A 24 -7.38 -0.82 -3.03
N LEU A 25 -7.43 0.24 -2.22
CA LEU A 25 -7.87 0.22 -0.83
C LEU A 25 -9.12 1.08 -0.63
N GLY A 26 -9.96 0.71 0.33
CA GLY A 26 -10.95 1.60 0.92
C GLY A 26 -10.31 2.72 1.74
N TYR A 27 -11.13 3.67 2.18
CA TYR A 27 -10.66 4.84 2.94
C TYR A 27 -9.99 4.44 4.26
N ASP A 28 -10.62 3.58 5.06
CA ASP A 28 -10.10 3.16 6.37
C ASP A 28 -8.84 2.30 6.24
N GLU A 29 -8.79 1.43 5.22
CA GLU A 29 -7.61 0.62 4.91
C GLU A 29 -6.42 1.50 4.52
N MET A 30 -6.66 2.52 3.70
CA MET A 30 -5.65 3.51 3.33
C MET A 30 -5.12 4.25 4.57
N LEU A 31 -5.99 4.71 5.47
CA LEU A 31 -5.56 5.37 6.71
C LEU A 31 -4.72 4.46 7.59
N GLY A 32 -5.12 3.19 7.75
CA GLY A 32 -4.36 2.20 8.51
C GLY A 32 -2.98 1.93 7.91
N LEU A 33 -2.90 1.81 6.58
CA LEU A 33 -1.64 1.61 5.88
C LEU A 33 -0.70 2.81 6.02
N ILE A 34 -1.19 4.04 5.79
CA ILE A 34 -0.39 5.25 5.93
C ILE A 34 0.15 5.37 7.36
N SER A 35 -0.72 5.19 8.36
CA SER A 35 -0.30 5.21 9.77
C SER A 35 0.84 4.22 10.01
N SER A 36 0.69 2.99 9.51
CA SER A 36 1.71 1.94 9.66
C SER A 36 3.02 2.23 8.94
N LEU A 37 2.98 2.85 7.76
CA LEU A 37 4.18 3.26 7.00
C LEU A 37 4.96 4.38 7.71
N THR A 38 4.29 5.16 8.56
CA THR A 38 4.89 6.24 9.33
C THR A 38 5.39 5.82 10.72
N MET A 39 5.04 4.61 11.18
CA MET A 39 5.48 4.08 12.47
C MET A 39 6.95 3.63 12.44
N PRO A 40 7.74 3.87 13.51
CA PRO A 40 9.14 3.42 13.55
C PRO A 40 9.25 1.89 13.63
N GLU A 41 8.38 1.25 14.42
CA GLU A 41 8.37 -0.18 14.75
C GLU A 41 6.94 -0.75 14.68
N ASN A 42 6.80 -2.09 14.72
CA ASN A 42 5.51 -2.81 14.70
C ASN A 42 4.55 -2.24 13.64
N ARG A 43 4.90 -2.40 12.36
CA ARG A 43 4.16 -1.83 11.23
C ARG A 43 3.14 -2.85 10.69
N PRO A 44 1.88 -2.86 11.17
CA PRO A 44 0.86 -3.70 10.55
C PRO A 44 0.61 -3.25 9.11
N CYS A 45 -0.20 -3.98 8.35
CA CYS A 45 -0.63 -3.57 7.01
C CYS A 45 0.47 -3.53 5.93
N LEU A 46 1.77 -3.70 6.26
CA LEU A 46 2.84 -3.76 5.26
C LEU A 46 2.69 -4.93 4.28
N GLN A 47 1.97 -5.99 4.65
CA GLN A 47 1.66 -7.10 3.74
C GLN A 47 0.85 -6.67 2.51
N TRP A 48 0.22 -5.50 2.54
CA TRP A 48 -0.48 -4.94 1.39
C TRP A 48 0.48 -4.30 0.38
N MET A 49 1.68 -3.86 0.81
CA MET A 49 2.67 -3.24 -0.07
C MET A 49 3.46 -4.30 -0.84
N LYS A 50 3.17 -4.42 -2.14
CA LYS A 50 3.78 -5.42 -3.00
C LYS A 50 4.51 -4.80 -4.18
N THR A 51 5.57 -5.46 -4.65
CA THR A 51 6.19 -5.13 -5.94
C THR A 51 5.30 -5.60 -7.08
N LYS A 52 5.61 -5.14 -8.29
CA LYS A 52 4.92 -5.62 -9.50
C LYS A 52 5.09 -7.12 -9.69
N GLU A 53 6.29 -7.66 -9.43
CA GLU A 53 6.52 -9.11 -9.58
C GLU A 53 5.69 -9.92 -8.57
N GLU A 54 5.58 -9.46 -7.32
CA GLU A 54 4.77 -10.13 -6.30
C GLU A 54 3.28 -10.14 -6.66
N ILE A 55 2.77 -9.05 -7.24
CA ILE A 55 1.38 -8.97 -7.74
C ILE A 55 1.16 -9.93 -8.90
N GLU A 56 2.10 -10.00 -9.84
CA GLU A 56 2.01 -10.91 -10.99
C GLU A 56 2.05 -12.38 -10.58
N LEU A 57 2.88 -12.73 -9.59
CA LEU A 57 2.91 -14.08 -9.02
C LEU A 57 1.59 -14.43 -8.34
N GLN A 58 0.96 -13.49 -7.64
CA GLN A 58 -0.31 -13.72 -6.97
C GLN A 58 -1.47 -13.95 -7.94
N LYS A 59 -1.45 -13.33 -9.12
CA LYS A 59 -2.49 -13.50 -10.16
C LYS A 59 -2.43 -14.84 -10.90
N LYS A 60 -1.35 -15.63 -10.71
CA LYS A 60 -1.15 -16.93 -11.37
C LYS A 60 -1.78 -18.10 -10.62
N PHE A 61 -2.38 -17.86 -9.45
CA PHE A 61 -3.07 -18.84 -8.61
C PHE A 61 -4.50 -18.37 -8.35
#